data_AF-A0A554KH76-F1
#
_entry.id   AF-A0A554KH76-F1
#
_cell.length_a   1.000
_cell.length_b   1.000
_cell.length_c   1.000
_cell.angle_alpha   90.00
_cell.angle_beta   90.00
_cell.angle_gamma   90.00
#
_symmetry.space_group_name_H-M   'P 1'
#
loop_
_entity.id
_entity.type
_entity.pdbx_description
1 polymer ?
#
loop_
_entity_poly.entity_id
_entity_poly.type
_entity_poly.pdbx_seq_one_letter_code
_entity_poly.pdbx_strand_id
1 'polypeptide(L)'
;MVGWGKNCYISKMIWFYRVLIVFGSMMSFFYGLRAVRIFGFPEKKQSLPQYNKSWYIHQFWFNFVGSATGWFLLLLFFLILKDIKLENLSFAHISIFLTGILGIIGLLPTILAGVATSFANLVGKIIEKLK
;
A
#
# COMPACT_ATOMS: atom_id res chain seq x y z
N MET A 1 -23.92 -37.06 0.57
CA MET A 1 -23.47 -36.17 1.67
C MET A 1 -22.27 -35.30 1.23
N VAL A 2 -22.41 -34.44 0.22
CA VAL A 2 -21.28 -33.66 -0.37
C VAL A 2 -21.45 -32.13 -0.24
N GLY A 3 -22.59 -31.65 0.27
CA GLY A 3 -22.92 -30.21 0.35
C GLY A 3 -22.38 -29.46 1.57
N TRP A 4 -22.14 -30.13 2.69
CA TRP A 4 -21.78 -29.46 3.95
C TRP A 4 -20.35 -28.91 3.96
N GLY A 5 -19.39 -29.61 3.35
CA GLY A 5 -17.98 -29.19 3.29
C GLY A 5 -17.76 -27.92 2.45
N LYS A 6 -18.44 -27.80 1.30
CA LYS A 6 -18.34 -26.64 0.40
C LYS A 6 -18.92 -25.37 1.04
N ASN A 7 -20.07 -25.48 1.72
CA ASN A 7 -20.69 -24.35 2.41
C ASN A 7 -19.83 -23.83 3.57
N CYS A 8 -19.17 -24.72 4.31
CA CYS A 8 -18.25 -24.34 5.39
C CYS A 8 -17.01 -23.60 4.84
N TYR A 9 -16.42 -24.06 3.74
CA TYR A 9 -15.26 -23.43 3.12
C TYR A 9 -15.57 -22.05 2.53
N ILE A 10 -16.69 -21.90 1.83
CA ILE A 10 -17.14 -20.61 1.27
C ILE A 10 -17.39 -19.60 2.39
N SER A 11 -18.04 -20.02 3.49
CA SER A 11 -18.28 -19.18 4.66
C SER A 11 -16.97 -18.68 5.31
N LYS A 12 -15.98 -19.57 5.48
CA LYS A 12 -14.66 -19.20 6.02
C LYS A 12 -13.92 -18.20 5.12
N MET A 13 -13.98 -18.38 3.81
CA MET A 13 -13.37 -17.42 2.87
C MET A 13 -14.04 -16.05 2.93
N ILE A 14 -15.38 -15.99 2.98
CA ILE A 14 -16.11 -14.72 3.10
C ILE A 14 -15.72 -13.99 4.39
N TRP A 15 -15.63 -14.72 5.50
CA TRP A 15 -15.17 -14.16 6.77
C TRP A 15 -13.75 -13.62 6.70
N PHE A 16 -12.82 -14.36 6.10
CA PHE A 16 -11.45 -13.92 5.90
C PHE A 16 -11.37 -12.59 5.14
N TYR A 17 -12.07 -12.46 4.00
CA TYR A 17 -12.08 -11.21 3.23
C TYR A 17 -12.70 -10.04 4.00
N ARG A 18 -13.78 -10.29 4.75
CA ARG A 18 -14.41 -9.25 5.59
C ARG A 18 -13.45 -8.74 6.66
N VAL A 19 -12.75 -9.64 7.34
CA VAL A 19 -11.74 -9.28 8.35
C VAL A 19 -10.62 -8.46 7.71
N LEU A 20 -10.11 -8.88 6.55
CA LEU A 20 -9.08 -8.12 5.83
C LEU A 20 -9.55 -6.71 5.42
N ILE A 21 -10.78 -6.56 4.94
CA ILE A 21 -11.32 -5.25 4.55
C ILE A 21 -11.47 -4.34 5.77
N VAL A 22 -12.05 -4.84 6.86
CA VAL A 22 -12.25 -4.06 8.09
C VAL A 22 -10.90 -3.68 8.70
N PHE A 23 -10.02 -4.66 8.88
CA PHE A 23 -8.69 -4.43 9.45
C PHE A 23 -7.85 -3.51 8.55
N GLY A 24 -7.90 -3.72 7.24
CA GLY A 24 -7.20 -2.88 6.27
C GLY A 24 -7.67 -1.43 6.31
N SER A 25 -8.98 -1.21 6.36
CA SER A 25 -9.55 0.13 6.51
C SER A 25 -9.08 0.80 7.81
N MET A 26 -9.14 0.08 8.94
CA MET A 26 -8.67 0.59 10.24
C MET A 26 -7.18 0.96 10.21
N MET A 27 -6.34 0.10 9.63
CA MET A 27 -4.90 0.34 9.51
C MET A 27 -4.60 1.49 8.56
N SER A 28 -5.33 1.64 7.45
CA SER A 28 -5.16 2.78 6.55
C SER A 28 -5.51 4.11 7.22
N PHE A 29 -6.58 4.15 8.02
CA PHE A 29 -6.89 5.32 8.85
C PHE A 29 -5.79 5.59 9.89
N PHE A 30 -5.28 4.55 10.54
CA PHE A 30 -4.18 4.68 11.51
C PHE A 30 -2.92 5.25 10.87
N TYR A 31 -2.52 4.74 9.71
CA TYR A 31 -1.37 5.24 8.95
C TYR A 31 -1.61 6.69 8.49
N GLY A 32 -2.78 7.02 7.96
CA GLY A 32 -3.12 8.41 7.63
C GLY A 32 -2.89 9.37 8.81
N LEU A 33 -3.35 8.99 10.01
CA LEU A 33 -3.26 9.87 11.20
C LEU A 33 -1.86 9.90 11.85
N ARG A 34 -1.11 8.80 11.83
CA ARG A 34 0.15 8.66 12.57
C ARG A 34 1.41 8.60 11.71
N ALA A 35 1.31 8.50 10.39
CA ALA A 35 2.48 8.37 9.51
C ALA A 35 3.52 9.47 9.71
N VAL A 36 3.07 10.72 9.91
CA VAL A 36 3.99 11.86 10.16
C VAL A 36 4.85 11.65 11.41
N ARG A 37 4.31 11.03 12.49
CA ARG A 37 5.08 10.74 13.70
C ARG A 37 5.98 9.50 13.56
N ILE A 38 5.59 8.55 12.72
CA ILE A 38 6.30 7.27 12.54
C ILE A 38 7.48 7.45 11.57
N PHE A 39 7.26 8.17 10.46
CA PHE A 39 8.21 8.29 9.35
C PHE A 39 8.90 9.66 9.27
N GLY A 40 8.32 10.71 9.87
CA GLY A 40 8.83 12.08 9.76
C GLY A 40 9.87 12.47 10.81
N PHE A 41 9.92 11.82 11.97
CA PHE A 41 10.73 12.27 13.11
C PHE A 41 11.39 11.10 13.88
N PRO A 42 12.50 10.54 13.36
CA PRO A 42 13.27 9.53 14.09
C PRO A 42 14.06 10.11 15.28
N GLU A 43 14.26 11.43 15.36
CA GLU A 43 15.10 12.04 16.39
C GLU A 43 14.29 12.67 17.53
N LYS A 44 14.52 12.16 18.75
CA LYS A 44 13.93 12.58 20.05
C LYS A 44 14.01 14.08 20.40
N LYS A 45 14.62 14.93 19.57
CA LYS A 45 14.91 16.35 19.90
C LYS A 45 14.42 17.38 18.87
N GLN A 46 13.84 16.97 17.75
CA GLN A 46 13.32 17.94 16.79
C GLN A 46 11.87 18.25 17.17
N SER A 47 11.58 19.52 17.50
CA SER A 47 10.21 19.99 17.63
C SER A 47 9.47 19.66 16.32
N LEU A 48 8.23 19.15 16.44
CA LEU A 48 7.37 18.98 15.28
C LEU A 48 7.39 20.31 14.50
N PRO A 49 7.88 20.34 13.25
CA PRO A 49 7.82 21.53 12.44
C PRO A 49 6.36 21.93 12.38
N GLN A 50 6.07 23.19 12.67
CA GLN A 50 4.71 23.72 12.55
C GLN A 50 4.40 23.86 11.06
N TYR A 51 4.05 22.74 10.43
CA TYR A 51 3.54 22.77 9.07
C TYR A 51 2.11 23.28 9.07
N ASN A 52 1.72 23.94 7.97
CA ASN A 52 0.34 24.34 7.76
C ASN A 52 -0.58 23.12 7.83
N LYS A 53 -1.81 23.31 8.36
CA LYS A 53 -2.84 22.24 8.44
C LYS A 53 -3.02 21.51 7.11
N SER A 54 -2.92 22.25 5.99
CA SER A 54 -2.97 21.68 4.64
C SER A 54 -1.93 20.57 4.42
N TRP A 55 -0.69 20.75 4.87
CA TRP A 55 0.36 19.74 4.71
C TRP A 55 0.02 18.45 5.46
N TYR A 56 -0.50 18.54 6.69
CA TYR A 56 -0.93 17.35 7.44
C TYR A 56 -2.09 16.63 6.76
N ILE A 57 -3.02 17.35 6.14
CA ILE A 57 -4.12 16.77 5.36
C ILE A 57 -3.57 16.01 4.15
N HIS A 58 -2.59 16.58 3.44
CA HIS A 58 -1.95 15.90 2.31
C HIS A 58 -1.21 14.65 2.76
N GLN A 59 -0.44 14.73 3.86
CA GLN A 59 0.23 13.55 4.43
C GLN A 59 -0.75 12.47 4.86
N PHE A 60 -1.88 12.86 5.47
CA PHE A 60 -2.95 11.93 5.81
C PHE A 60 -3.43 11.19 4.57
N TRP A 61 -3.84 11.91 3.53
CA TRP A 61 -4.37 11.31 2.31
C TRP A 61 -3.33 10.45 1.60
N PHE A 62 -2.09 10.91 1.52
CA PHE A 62 -1.02 10.20 0.83
C PHE A 62 -0.73 8.83 1.49
N ASN A 63 -0.65 8.80 2.82
CA ASN A 63 -0.43 7.56 3.57
C ASN A 63 -1.69 6.68 3.63
N PHE A 64 -2.87 7.29 3.79
CA PHE A 64 -4.15 6.57 3.77
C PHE A 64 -4.36 5.87 2.43
N VAL A 65 -4.21 6.58 1.31
CA VAL A 65 -4.38 6.04 -0.04
C VAL A 65 -3.32 4.99 -0.35
N GLY A 66 -2.06 5.22 0.04
CA GLY A 66 -0.99 4.23 -0.12
C GLY A 66 -1.30 2.92 0.62
N SER A 67 -1.74 3.02 1.88
CA SER A 67 -2.13 1.86 2.68
C SER A 67 -3.37 1.16 2.13
N ALA A 68 -4.41 1.91 1.77
CA ALA A 68 -5.65 1.37 1.21
C ALA A 68 -5.40 0.63 -0.11
N THR A 69 -4.55 1.21 -0.98
CA THR A 69 -4.09 0.57 -2.22
C THR A 69 -3.32 -0.72 -1.90
N GLY A 70 -2.47 -0.71 -0.88
CA GLY A 70 -1.75 -1.90 -0.44
C GLY A 70 -2.66 -3.06 -0.05
N TRP A 71 -3.69 -2.79 0.77
CA TRP A 71 -4.69 -3.78 1.16
C TRP A 71 -5.51 -4.27 -0.02
N PHE A 72 -5.89 -3.39 -0.94
CA PHE A 72 -6.59 -3.75 -2.17
C PHE A 72 -5.75 -4.70 -3.04
N LEU A 73 -4.47 -4.40 -3.24
CA LEU A 73 -3.56 -5.26 -4.03
C LEU A 73 -3.33 -6.62 -3.36
N LEU A 74 -3.26 -6.66 -2.03
CA LEU A 74 -3.17 -7.93 -1.30
C LEU A 74 -4.45 -8.77 -1.44
N LEU A 75 -5.62 -8.14 -1.37
CA LEU A 75 -6.91 -8.80 -1.65
C LEU A 75 -6.96 -9.35 -3.07
N LEU A 76 -6.55 -8.55 -4.05
CA LEU A 76 -6.45 -8.97 -5.45
C LEU A 76 -5.51 -10.16 -5.61
N PHE A 77 -4.34 -10.15 -4.96
CA PHE A 77 -3.40 -11.27 -4.99
C PHE A 77 -4.03 -12.56 -4.42
N PHE A 78 -4.76 -12.48 -3.31
CA PHE A 78 -5.48 -13.64 -2.79
C PHE A 78 -6.62 -14.13 -3.69
N LEU A 79 -7.26 -13.24 -4.45
CA LEU A 79 -8.23 -13.63 -5.47
C LEU A 79 -7.54 -14.35 -6.63
N ILE A 80 -6.40 -13.85 -7.09
CA ILE A 80 -5.59 -14.49 -8.15
C ILE A 80 -5.18 -15.91 -7.74
N LEU A 81 -4.77 -16.12 -6.49
CA LEU A 81 -4.39 -17.44 -5.98
C LEU A 81 -5.54 -18.47 -5.95
N LYS A 82 -6.79 -18.05 -6.14
CA LYS A 82 -7.91 -19.00 -6.29
C LYS A 82 -7.90 -19.68 -7.65
N ASP A 83 -7.47 -18.96 -8.67
CA ASP A 83 -7.53 -19.41 -10.07
C ASP A 83 -6.15 -19.84 -10.58
N ILE A 84 -5.07 -19.27 -10.03
CA ILE A 84 -3.69 -19.53 -10.42
C ILE A 84 -2.94 -20.24 -9.29
N LYS A 85 -2.37 -21.40 -9.61
CA LYS A 85 -1.48 -22.14 -8.71
C LYS A 85 -0.16 -21.41 -8.49
N LEU A 86 0.44 -21.59 -7.31
CA LEU A 86 1.72 -20.98 -6.91
C LEU A 86 2.86 -21.21 -7.92
N GLU A 87 2.92 -22.41 -8.52
CA GLU A 87 3.92 -22.79 -9.52
C GLU A 87 3.83 -21.99 -10.84
N ASN A 88 2.67 -21.38 -11.12
CA ASN A 88 2.41 -20.61 -12.33
C ASN A 88 2.43 -19.09 -12.10
N LEU A 89 2.94 -18.64 -10.95
CA LEU A 89 3.04 -17.22 -10.68
C LEU A 89 4.11 -16.56 -11.54
N SER A 90 3.66 -15.75 -12.49
CA SER A 90 4.51 -14.80 -13.20
C SER A 90 5.04 -13.67 -12.29
N PHE A 91 6.07 -12.97 -12.77
CA PHE A 91 6.65 -11.80 -12.13
C PHE A 91 5.62 -10.68 -11.85
N ALA A 92 4.58 -10.55 -12.68
CA ALA A 92 3.53 -9.56 -12.48
C ALA A 92 2.76 -9.82 -11.17
N HIS A 93 2.47 -11.09 -10.85
CA HIS A 93 1.78 -11.44 -9.60
C HIS A 93 2.64 -11.16 -8.37
N ILE A 94 3.94 -11.45 -8.48
CA ILE A 94 4.91 -11.15 -7.42
C ILE A 94 4.99 -9.64 -7.21
N SER A 95 4.98 -8.86 -8.30
CA SER A 95 4.99 -7.39 -8.23
C SER A 95 3.74 -6.86 -7.53
N ILE A 96 2.55 -7.36 -7.87
CA ILE A 96 1.29 -7.00 -7.19
C ILE A 96 1.39 -7.27 -5.69
N PHE A 97 1.89 -8.44 -5.29
CA PHE A 97 2.07 -8.79 -3.89
C PHE A 97 3.04 -7.84 -3.18
N LEU A 98 4.22 -7.62 -3.75
CA LEU A 98 5.25 -6.75 -3.17
C LEU A 98 4.77 -5.30 -3.07
N THR A 99 4.13 -4.75 -4.11
CA THR A 99 3.52 -3.42 -4.07
C THR A 99 2.41 -3.35 -3.03
N GLY A 100 1.63 -4.42 -2.87
CA GLY A 100 0.65 -4.57 -1.79
C GLY A 100 1.28 -4.41 -0.41
N ILE A 101 2.35 -5.16 -0.13
CA ILE A 101 3.10 -5.07 1.13
C ILE A 101 3.67 -3.67 1.35
N LEU A 102 4.32 -3.07 0.33
CA LEU A 102 4.85 -1.72 0.40
C LEU A 102 3.78 -0.67 0.72
N GLY A 103 2.58 -0.85 0.18
CA GLY A 103 1.42 -0.02 0.50
C GLY A 103 1.01 -0.17 1.96
N ILE A 104 0.82 -1.40 2.43
CA ILE A 104 0.38 -1.72 3.80
C ILE A 104 1.33 -1.12 4.84
N ILE A 105 2.65 -1.23 4.63
CA ILE A 105 3.66 -0.69 5.55
C ILE A 105 3.82 0.84 5.45
N GLY A 106 3.14 1.49 4.51
CA GLY A 106 3.21 2.94 4.30
C GLY A 106 4.45 3.44 3.56
N LEU A 107 5.22 2.54 2.92
CA LEU A 107 6.42 2.92 2.16
C LEU A 107 6.13 3.25 0.69
N LEU A 108 5.02 2.74 0.14
CA LEU A 108 4.64 2.96 -1.26
C LEU A 108 4.65 4.44 -1.66
N PRO A 109 4.06 5.38 -0.89
CA PRO A 109 4.03 6.77 -1.29
C PRO A 109 5.44 7.40 -1.34
N THR A 110 6.30 7.07 -0.37
CA THR A 110 7.70 7.53 -0.33
C THR A 110 8.51 7.00 -1.51
N ILE A 111 8.36 5.72 -1.85
CA ILE A 111 9.05 5.09 -2.98
C ILE A 111 8.60 5.75 -4.29
N LEU A 112 7.30 5.95 -4.48
CA LEU A 112 6.77 6.59 -5.69
C LEU A 112 7.27 8.03 -5.85
N ALA A 113 7.34 8.80 -4.76
CA ALA A 113 7.89 10.15 -4.78
C ALA A 113 9.39 10.15 -5.18
N GLY A 114 10.17 9.19 -4.66
CA GLY A 114 11.59 9.02 -5.01
C GLY A 114 11.81 8.63 -6.49
N VAL A 115 10.96 7.74 -7.01
CA VAL A 115 10.97 7.34 -8.43
C VAL A 115 10.60 8.52 -9.32
N ALA A 116 9.53 9.25 -8.99
CA ALA A 116 9.10 10.42 -9.76
C ALA A 116 10.18 11.51 -9.81
N THR A 117 10.85 11.77 -8.68
CA THR A 117 11.95 12.74 -8.61
C THR A 117 13.14 12.29 -9.45
N SER A 118 13.54 11.03 -9.35
CA SER A 118 14.63 10.46 -10.15
C SER A 118 14.33 10.53 -11.65
N PHE A 119 13.09 10.23 -12.04
CA PHE A 119 12.64 10.31 -13.42
C PHE A 119 12.65 11.75 -13.94
N ALA A 120 12.14 12.70 -13.16
CA ALA A 120 12.17 14.12 -13.51
C ALA A 120 13.61 14.62 -13.72
N ASN A 121 14.55 14.20 -12.87
CA ASN A 121 15.96 14.54 -13.00
C ASN A 121 16.59 13.95 -14.28
N LEU A 122 16.23 12.72 -14.64
CA LEU A 122 16.71 12.07 -15.85
C LEU A 122 16.19 12.78 -17.11
N VAL A 123 14.89 13.09 -17.13
CA VAL A 123 14.27 13.84 -18.22
C VAL A 123 14.89 15.23 -18.35
N GLY A 124 15.10 15.94 -17.23
CA GLY A 124 15.76 17.24 -17.22
C GLY A 124 17.14 17.20 -17.88
N LYS A 125 17.98 16.22 -17.51
CA LYS A 125 19.32 16.03 -18.11
C LYS A 125 19.27 15.72 -19.61
N ILE A 126 18.27 14.96 -20.08
CA ILE A 126 18.10 14.68 -21.50
C ILE A 126 17.73 15.95 -22.26
N ILE A 127 16.77 16.74 -21.73
CA ILE A 127 16.34 18.00 -22.35
C ILE A 127 17.49 19.00 -22.42
N GLU A 128 18.29 19.13 -21.35
CA GLU A 128 19.47 20.00 -21.34
C GLU A 128 20.50 19.59 -22.39
N LYS A 129 20.72 18.29 -22.60
CA LYS A 129 21.69 17.78 -23.58
C LYS A 129 21.20 17.91 -25.04
N LEU A 130 19.90 18.11 -25.25
CA LEU A 130 19.29 18.30 -26.57
C LEU A 130 19.18 19.77 -26.99
N LYS A 131 19.47 20.72 -26.08
CA LYS A 131 19.59 22.15 -26.37
C LYS A 131 21.04 22.51 -26.68
#